data_AF-R5BGM8-F1
#
_entry.id   AF-R5BGM8-F1
#
_cell.length_a   1.000
_cell.length_b   1.000
_cell.length_c   1.000
_cell.angle_alpha   90.00
_cell.angle_beta   90.00
_cell.angle_gamma   90.00
#
_symmetry.space_group_name_H-M   'P 1'
#
loop_
_entity.id
_entity.type
_entity.pdbx_description
1 polymer ?
#
loop_
_entity_poly.entity_id
_entity_poly.type
_entity_poly.pdbx_seq_one_letter_code
_entity_poly.pdbx_strand_id
1 'polypeptide(L)'
;MTFLTEEVKARLIKDLPKFAKVSEQFFNKEISVNDYKGLSGPFGTYAERGANTGMFRLRLPGGRITQKQLAFLADLFTRNDLPHLHFTTGQSIQIHSLQGPQIIEMFKECHAQGIYSRGGGGDHPRNIAASPLRGVTPGEPFDITPYVQVASEYILTLIPDFKMPRKLKIAFTNGLENATHVTFKDLGFWAQADGTFTVYAAGGLGGNPRKGILLAEKVDPSEMLYYIKAMVRTFIENADYKTRSKNRTRYMVAEMGEDKFRETFNKFLLFTKRVEDLDYTLPDTTITKTGNGKLTQEELAKANGLIGEQVQDGLYYVYYHPVGGHAQPVVARDVFQYVGSLEGTEARMTGEEGTYFINLTADEARKVYDLIKDDSSTSNFSASVCCVGASKCQVGFQNSQAAYKDILAHLKAEGIDDSLLPKIHISGCPSSCGTHQIGTLGLHGFVKQVDGKPQPAFNLFKGGSDELGVVTFGEPLGAITTADLPAFFAELAQTLNDAGVAYDIWIQDHEADFEALAKKYI
;
A
#
# COMPACT_ATOMS: atom_id res chain seq x y z
N MET A 1 13.42 -2.34 -25.11
CA MET A 1 14.48 -3.00 -24.29
C MET A 1 14.15 -2.81 -22.82
N THR A 2 14.43 -3.79 -21.95
CA THR A 2 14.19 -3.68 -20.49
C THR A 2 15.29 -2.87 -19.80
N PHE A 3 14.96 -2.14 -18.74
CA PHE A 3 15.96 -1.44 -17.91
C PHE A 3 16.66 -2.38 -16.90
N LEU A 4 16.13 -3.61 -16.70
CA LEU A 4 16.71 -4.62 -15.81
C LEU A 4 17.70 -5.52 -16.54
N THR A 5 18.80 -4.93 -16.99
CA THR A 5 19.93 -5.69 -17.55
C THR A 5 20.56 -6.61 -16.49
N GLU A 6 21.32 -7.62 -16.92
CA GLU A 6 22.06 -8.49 -16.00
C GLU A 6 23.04 -7.70 -15.12
N GLU A 7 23.60 -6.60 -15.62
CA GLU A 7 24.44 -5.69 -14.84
C GLU A 7 23.65 -5.01 -13.72
N VAL A 8 22.45 -4.50 -14.00
CA VAL A 8 21.58 -3.87 -12.99
C VAL A 8 21.18 -4.91 -11.94
N LYS A 9 20.80 -6.12 -12.35
CA LYS A 9 20.47 -7.22 -11.43
C LYS A 9 21.66 -7.53 -10.51
N ALA A 10 22.86 -7.68 -11.06
CA ALA A 10 24.07 -7.91 -10.29
C ALA A 10 24.37 -6.78 -9.28
N ARG A 11 24.15 -5.51 -9.68
CA ARG A 11 24.33 -4.35 -8.79
C ARG A 11 23.33 -4.32 -7.64
N LEU A 12 22.09 -4.77 -7.85
CA LEU A 12 21.05 -4.81 -6.80
C LEU A 12 21.35 -5.83 -5.69
N ILE A 13 22.12 -6.88 -5.98
CA ILE A 13 22.50 -7.95 -5.04
C ILE A 13 23.96 -7.87 -4.57
N LYS A 14 24.79 -7.00 -5.14
CA LYS A 14 26.23 -6.86 -4.84
C LYS A 14 26.56 -6.79 -3.34
N ASP A 15 25.75 -6.07 -2.57
CA ASP A 15 25.98 -5.86 -1.13
C ASP A 15 25.41 -6.98 -0.24
N LEU A 16 24.91 -8.08 -0.82
CA LEU A 16 24.34 -9.20 -0.07
C LEU A 16 25.31 -9.81 0.97
N PRO A 17 26.60 -10.03 0.70
CA PRO A 17 27.51 -10.55 1.72
C PRO A 17 27.61 -9.63 2.95
N LYS A 18 27.57 -8.31 2.73
CA LYS A 18 27.54 -7.31 3.81
C LYS A 18 26.22 -7.39 4.58
N PHE A 19 25.09 -7.54 3.89
CA PHE A 19 23.78 -7.69 4.53
C PHE A 19 23.69 -8.97 5.36
N ALA A 20 24.23 -10.08 4.87
CA ALA A 20 24.29 -11.34 5.59
C ALA A 20 25.08 -11.20 6.89
N LYS A 21 26.28 -10.63 6.82
CA LYS A 21 27.12 -10.36 8.00
C LYS A 21 26.40 -9.46 9.01
N VAL A 22 25.83 -8.35 8.56
CA VAL A 22 25.12 -7.42 9.45
C VAL A 22 23.90 -8.07 10.11
N SER A 23 23.19 -8.93 9.38
CA SER A 23 22.06 -9.69 9.92
C SER A 23 22.53 -10.66 11.01
N GLU A 24 23.59 -11.43 10.75
CA GLU A 24 24.19 -12.31 11.75
C GLU A 24 24.58 -11.55 13.03
N GLN A 25 25.31 -10.44 12.90
CA GLN A 25 25.70 -9.60 14.03
C GLN A 25 24.49 -9.09 14.83
N PHE A 26 23.41 -8.69 14.15
CA PHE A 26 22.19 -8.23 14.82
C PHE A 26 21.50 -9.33 15.61
N PHE A 27 21.30 -10.51 15.00
CA PHE A 27 20.63 -11.63 15.67
C PHE A 27 21.50 -12.22 16.81
N ASN A 28 22.83 -12.09 16.73
CA ASN A 28 23.77 -12.38 17.82
C ASN A 28 23.86 -11.28 18.89
N LYS A 29 23.07 -10.20 18.77
CA LYS A 29 23.03 -9.06 19.70
C LYS A 29 24.32 -8.24 19.78
N GLU A 30 25.14 -8.27 18.73
CA GLU A 30 26.41 -7.53 18.65
C GLU A 30 26.22 -6.07 18.22
N ILE A 31 25.11 -5.76 17.54
CA ILE A 31 24.78 -4.39 17.09
C ILE A 31 23.39 -3.96 17.51
N SER A 32 23.19 -2.64 17.63
CA SER A 32 21.90 -2.09 18.08
C SER A 32 20.81 -2.20 17.00
N VAL A 33 19.53 -2.11 17.42
CA VAL A 33 18.39 -2.02 16.51
C VAL A 33 18.52 -0.84 15.54
N ASN A 34 19.08 0.29 16.00
CA ASN A 34 19.25 1.48 15.18
C ASN A 34 20.34 1.29 14.12
N ASP A 35 21.46 0.67 14.47
CA ASP A 35 22.53 0.35 13.53
C ASP A 35 22.04 -0.65 12.48
N TYR A 36 21.38 -1.72 12.94
CA TYR A 36 20.77 -2.71 12.05
C TYR A 36 19.79 -2.04 11.08
N LYS A 37 18.86 -1.21 11.57
CA LYS A 37 17.89 -0.47 10.74
C LYS A 37 18.55 0.37 9.64
N GLY A 38 19.69 0.99 9.91
CA GLY A 38 20.43 1.79 8.93
C GLY A 38 21.05 0.93 7.82
N LEU A 39 21.50 -0.28 8.17
CA LEU A 39 22.24 -1.18 7.29
C LEU A 39 21.34 -2.18 6.54
N SER A 40 20.29 -2.70 7.19
CA SER A 40 19.34 -3.68 6.62
C SER A 40 18.16 -3.02 5.90
N GLY A 41 17.80 -1.79 6.28
CA GLY A 41 16.70 -1.04 5.67
C GLY A 41 16.76 -0.96 4.14
N PRO A 42 17.91 -0.68 3.50
CA PRO A 42 18.05 -0.70 2.05
C PRO A 42 17.69 -2.04 1.38
N PHE A 43 17.71 -3.16 2.10
CA PHE A 43 17.36 -4.49 1.59
C PHE A 43 15.89 -4.86 1.81
N GLY A 44 15.08 -3.94 2.34
CA GLY A 44 13.67 -4.20 2.64
C GLY A 44 13.46 -4.90 3.98
N THR A 45 14.46 -4.92 4.85
CA THR A 45 14.42 -5.64 6.13
C THR A 45 14.51 -4.69 7.32
N TYR A 46 13.76 -5.00 8.37
CA TYR A 46 13.81 -4.30 9.66
C TYR A 46 13.66 -5.28 10.83
N ALA A 47 14.25 -4.95 11.97
CA ALA A 47 13.96 -5.62 13.23
C ALA A 47 12.52 -5.37 13.68
N GLU A 48 11.86 -6.41 14.18
CA GLU A 48 10.57 -6.29 14.86
C GLU A 48 10.75 -5.93 16.33
N ARG A 49 9.68 -5.46 16.97
CA ARG A 49 9.66 -5.12 18.40
C ARG A 49 10.21 -6.28 19.23
N GLY A 50 11.04 -5.96 20.21
CA GLY A 50 11.78 -6.97 21.01
C GLY A 50 13.08 -7.46 20.36
N ALA A 51 13.34 -7.12 19.09
CA ALA A 51 14.60 -7.35 18.39
C ALA A 51 15.03 -8.83 18.28
N ASN A 52 14.07 -9.77 18.35
CA ASN A 52 14.33 -11.21 18.26
C ASN A 52 13.98 -11.80 16.88
N THR A 53 13.24 -11.04 16.08
CA THR A 53 12.77 -11.42 14.75
C THR A 53 12.89 -10.22 13.82
N GLY A 54 12.85 -10.48 12.51
CA GLY A 54 12.83 -9.47 11.47
C GLY A 54 11.60 -9.58 10.57
N MET A 55 11.38 -8.52 9.82
CA MET A 55 10.40 -8.46 8.73
C MET A 55 11.15 -8.36 7.41
N PHE A 56 10.69 -9.10 6.39
CA PHE A 56 11.16 -9.02 5.02
C PHE A 56 10.04 -8.50 4.09
N ARG A 57 10.34 -7.47 3.31
CA ARG A 57 9.38 -6.82 2.41
C ARG A 57 9.76 -7.04 0.95
N LEU A 58 8.80 -7.56 0.18
CA LEU A 58 8.93 -7.69 -1.27
C LEU A 58 8.76 -6.34 -1.98
N ARG A 59 9.24 -6.22 -3.21
CA ARG A 59 8.97 -5.09 -4.10
C ARG A 59 8.22 -5.62 -5.31
N LEU A 60 6.95 -5.26 -5.41
CA LEU A 60 6.01 -5.74 -6.42
C LEU A 60 5.56 -4.54 -7.27
N PRO A 61 6.22 -4.29 -8.43
CA PRO A 61 5.90 -3.19 -9.34
C PRO A 61 4.40 -3.01 -9.60
N GLY A 62 3.80 -1.89 -9.14
CA GLY A 62 2.36 -1.64 -9.28
C GLY A 62 1.48 -2.70 -8.63
N GLY A 63 1.99 -3.37 -7.58
CA GLY A 63 1.35 -4.50 -6.92
C GLY A 63 1.32 -5.79 -7.72
N ARG A 64 1.93 -5.85 -8.91
CA ARG A 64 1.83 -6.99 -9.81
C ARG A 64 2.69 -8.16 -9.35
N ILE A 65 2.10 -9.36 -9.33
CA ILE A 65 2.77 -10.65 -9.18
C ILE A 65 2.38 -11.50 -10.38
N THR A 66 3.36 -11.78 -11.25
CA THR A 66 3.11 -12.59 -12.46
C THR A 66 2.77 -14.04 -12.12
N GLN A 67 2.13 -14.76 -13.04
CA GLN A 67 1.86 -16.20 -12.94
C GLN A 67 3.06 -17.00 -12.39
N LYS A 68 4.26 -16.81 -12.97
CA LYS A 68 5.49 -17.51 -12.57
C LYS A 68 5.92 -17.15 -11.14
N GLN A 69 5.79 -15.87 -10.77
CA GLN A 69 6.11 -15.40 -9.44
C GLN A 69 5.10 -15.91 -8.39
N LEU A 70 3.83 -16.05 -8.74
CA LEU A 70 2.82 -16.65 -7.87
C LEU A 70 3.14 -18.12 -7.58
N ALA A 71 3.45 -18.91 -8.61
CA ALA A 71 3.86 -20.30 -8.44
C ALA A 71 5.13 -20.42 -7.57
N PHE A 72 6.12 -19.55 -7.80
CA PHE A 72 7.33 -19.50 -6.97
C PHE A 72 7.04 -19.10 -5.52
N LEU A 73 6.22 -18.06 -5.27
CA LEU A 73 5.87 -17.64 -3.92
C LEU A 73 5.08 -18.72 -3.17
N ALA A 74 4.21 -19.47 -3.87
CA ALA A 74 3.51 -20.60 -3.28
C ALA A 74 4.48 -21.71 -2.81
N ASP A 75 5.46 -22.06 -3.64
CA ASP A 75 6.53 -23.00 -3.26
C ASP A 75 7.37 -22.46 -2.09
N LEU A 76 7.78 -21.19 -2.15
CA LEU A 76 8.53 -20.54 -1.07
C LEU A 76 7.76 -20.56 0.25
N PHE A 77 6.45 -20.29 0.21
CA PHE A 77 5.57 -20.30 1.38
C PHE A 77 5.30 -21.72 1.90
N THR A 78 5.40 -22.73 1.04
CA THR A 78 5.28 -24.14 1.43
C THR A 78 6.52 -24.62 2.17
N ARG A 79 7.72 -24.23 1.71
CA ARG A 79 9.00 -24.68 2.27
C ARG A 79 9.45 -23.93 3.52
N ASN A 80 8.81 -22.81 3.84
CA ASN A 80 9.18 -21.95 4.97
C ASN A 80 8.04 -21.86 5.97
N ASP A 81 8.37 -21.86 7.27
CA ASP A 81 7.40 -21.46 8.30
C ASP A 81 7.22 -19.93 8.25
N LEU A 82 6.06 -19.50 7.75
CA LEU A 82 5.70 -18.10 7.55
C LEU A 82 4.49 -17.77 8.43
N PRO A 83 4.69 -17.55 9.74
CA PRO A 83 3.58 -17.43 10.68
C PRO A 83 2.71 -16.18 10.45
N HIS A 84 3.23 -15.18 9.73
CA HIS A 84 2.54 -13.92 9.49
C HIS A 84 2.85 -13.33 8.11
N LEU A 85 1.82 -13.23 7.27
CA LEU A 85 1.83 -12.52 6.01
C LEU A 85 0.97 -11.26 6.15
N HIS A 86 1.52 -10.10 5.79
CA HIS A 86 0.80 -8.84 5.80
C HIS A 86 0.82 -8.19 4.43
N PHE A 87 -0.35 -8.01 3.84
CA PHE A 87 -0.56 -7.20 2.65
C PHE A 87 -0.57 -5.73 3.07
N THR A 88 0.15 -4.89 2.32
CA THR A 88 0.42 -3.51 2.76
C THR A 88 -0.21 -2.48 1.85
N THR A 89 -0.49 -1.29 2.41
CA THR A 89 -0.84 -0.07 1.66
C THR A 89 0.23 0.43 0.67
N GLY A 90 1.39 -0.23 0.63
CA GLY A 90 2.44 -0.03 -0.35
C GLY A 90 2.37 -0.97 -1.55
N GLN A 91 1.27 -1.72 -1.72
CA GLN A 91 1.08 -2.75 -2.73
C GLN A 91 2.20 -3.79 -2.71
N SER A 92 2.37 -4.40 -1.54
CA SER A 92 3.47 -5.33 -1.26
C SER A 92 3.02 -6.36 -0.23
N ILE A 93 3.73 -7.47 -0.19
CA ILE A 93 3.67 -8.46 0.90
C ILE A 93 4.84 -8.20 1.87
N GLN A 94 4.54 -8.21 3.17
CA GLN A 94 5.52 -8.30 4.24
C GLN A 94 5.41 -9.65 4.93
N ILE A 95 6.56 -10.24 5.18
CA ILE A 95 6.68 -11.52 5.85
C ILE A 95 7.36 -11.24 7.20
N HIS A 96 6.68 -11.61 8.27
CA HIS A 96 7.00 -11.22 9.64
C HIS A 96 7.46 -12.42 10.49
N SER A 97 8.03 -12.16 11.66
CA SER A 97 8.62 -13.17 12.56
C SER A 97 9.77 -14.01 11.98
N LEU A 98 10.55 -13.47 11.04
CA LEU A 98 11.61 -14.22 10.38
C LEU A 98 12.94 -14.17 11.17
N GLN A 99 13.75 -15.22 11.01
CA GLN A 99 15.13 -15.28 11.51
C GLN A 99 16.12 -14.78 10.45
N GLY A 100 17.31 -14.34 10.89
CA GLY A 100 18.36 -13.81 10.01
C GLY A 100 18.68 -14.69 8.80
N PRO A 101 19.07 -15.96 8.99
CA PRO A 101 19.38 -16.87 7.88
C PRO A 101 18.21 -17.04 6.89
N GLN A 102 16.99 -17.13 7.40
CA GLN A 102 15.77 -17.25 6.59
C GLN A 102 15.58 -16.01 5.70
N ILE A 103 15.74 -14.81 6.25
CA ILE A 103 15.65 -13.55 5.48
C ILE A 103 16.69 -13.49 4.37
N ILE A 104 17.93 -13.90 4.66
CA ILE A 104 19.02 -13.86 3.68
C ILE A 104 18.77 -14.83 2.52
N GLU A 105 18.27 -16.03 2.82
CA GLU A 105 17.99 -17.02 1.78
C GLU A 105 16.78 -16.61 0.92
N MET A 106 15.69 -16.17 1.57
CA MET A 106 14.52 -15.64 0.85
C MET A 106 14.88 -14.43 -0.03
N PHE A 107 15.77 -13.55 0.42
CA PHE A 107 16.25 -12.42 -0.39
C PHE A 107 16.93 -12.91 -1.68
N LYS A 108 17.79 -13.94 -1.61
CA LYS A 108 18.48 -14.50 -2.77
C LYS A 108 17.51 -15.19 -3.72
N GLU A 109 16.65 -16.07 -3.20
CA GLU A 109 15.69 -16.83 -4.01
C GLU A 109 14.73 -15.88 -4.74
N CYS A 110 14.16 -14.90 -4.01
CA CYS A 110 13.30 -13.88 -4.61
C CYS A 110 14.04 -13.09 -5.71
N HIS A 111 15.27 -12.65 -5.46
CA HIS A 111 16.06 -11.91 -6.44
C HIS A 111 16.28 -12.71 -7.73
N ALA A 112 16.58 -14.01 -7.62
CA ALA A 112 16.76 -14.90 -8.76
C ALA A 112 15.48 -15.06 -9.61
N GLN A 113 14.31 -14.89 -9.01
CA GLN A 113 13.00 -14.94 -9.67
C GLN A 113 12.46 -13.56 -10.09
N GLY A 114 13.30 -12.52 -10.06
CA GLY A 114 12.90 -11.16 -10.42
C GLY A 114 11.97 -10.50 -9.41
N ILE A 115 11.87 -11.01 -8.18
CA ILE A 115 11.18 -10.38 -7.05
C ILE A 115 12.22 -9.66 -6.21
N TYR A 116 12.28 -8.34 -6.33
CA TYR A 116 13.31 -7.55 -5.65
C TYR A 116 12.89 -7.12 -4.25
N SER A 117 13.85 -6.69 -3.43
CA SER A 117 13.58 -6.06 -2.12
C SER A 117 14.49 -4.86 -1.83
N ARG A 118 15.52 -4.68 -2.66
CA ARG A 118 16.39 -3.50 -2.63
C ARG A 118 15.55 -2.23 -2.81
N GLY A 119 15.76 -1.25 -1.93
CA GLY A 119 14.95 -0.03 -1.82
C GLY A 119 13.54 -0.22 -1.24
N GLY A 120 13.19 -1.41 -0.74
CA GLY A 120 11.93 -1.65 -0.01
C GLY A 120 11.84 -0.84 1.30
N GLY A 121 13.00 -0.56 1.89
CA GLY A 121 13.20 0.33 3.04
C GLY A 121 14.20 1.46 2.76
N GLY A 122 14.82 1.96 3.82
CA GLY A 122 15.85 3.00 3.76
C GLY A 122 15.38 4.34 3.17
N ASP A 123 16.37 5.12 2.74
CA ASP A 123 16.23 6.43 2.11
C ASP A 123 16.44 6.27 0.60
N HIS A 124 15.50 5.54 -0.01
CA HIS A 124 15.46 5.15 -1.42
C HIS A 124 14.05 5.35 -2.00
N PRO A 125 13.93 5.35 -3.34
CA PRO A 125 12.64 5.20 -3.99
C PRO A 125 11.95 3.90 -3.58
N ARG A 126 10.69 4.01 -3.16
CA ARG A 126 9.87 2.85 -2.73
C ARG A 126 9.24 2.14 -3.92
N ASN A 127 8.52 1.07 -3.63
CA ASN A 127 7.65 0.39 -4.59
C ASN A 127 6.75 1.42 -5.29
N ILE A 128 6.65 1.34 -6.62
CA ILE A 128 5.70 2.16 -7.38
C ILE A 128 4.31 1.58 -7.15
N ALA A 129 3.37 2.43 -6.76
CA ALA A 129 1.97 2.07 -6.65
C ALA A 129 1.23 2.34 -7.97
N ALA A 130 0.23 1.54 -8.33
CA ALA A 130 -0.58 1.70 -9.54
C ALA A 130 -1.98 1.11 -9.36
N SER A 131 -3.01 1.67 -10.01
CA SER A 131 -4.38 1.17 -9.89
C SER A 131 -4.39 -0.34 -10.10
N PRO A 132 -4.95 -1.13 -9.17
CA PRO A 132 -4.85 -2.57 -9.23
C PRO A 132 -5.60 -3.14 -10.43
N LEU A 133 -6.72 -2.56 -10.87
CA LEU A 133 -7.48 -3.08 -12.02
C LEU A 133 -7.15 -2.43 -13.38
N ARG A 134 -6.04 -1.71 -13.47
CA ARG A 134 -5.52 -1.12 -14.75
C ARG A 134 -5.56 -2.09 -15.93
N GLY A 135 -6.05 -1.68 -17.08
CA GLY A 135 -6.18 -2.48 -18.29
C GLY A 135 -7.29 -3.53 -18.27
N VAL A 136 -8.06 -3.67 -17.17
CA VAL A 136 -9.16 -4.63 -17.07
C VAL A 136 -10.51 -4.03 -16.68
N THR A 137 -10.55 -2.76 -16.23
CA THR A 137 -11.79 -2.09 -15.85
C THR A 137 -12.38 -1.26 -16.99
N PRO A 138 -13.72 -1.27 -17.18
CA PRO A 138 -14.38 -0.38 -18.14
C PRO A 138 -14.18 1.11 -17.81
N GLY A 139 -14.09 1.95 -18.83
CA GLY A 139 -14.06 3.42 -18.69
C GLY A 139 -12.69 4.03 -18.38
N GLU A 140 -11.64 3.21 -18.30
CA GLU A 140 -10.28 3.73 -18.15
C GLU A 140 -9.86 4.57 -19.37
N PRO A 141 -9.26 5.76 -19.16
CA PRO A 141 -8.59 6.53 -20.20
C PRO A 141 -7.67 5.73 -21.13
N PHE A 142 -6.75 4.96 -20.55
CA PHE A 142 -5.86 4.03 -21.26
C PHE A 142 -5.19 3.06 -20.28
N ASP A 143 -4.69 1.93 -20.78
CA ASP A 143 -3.97 0.95 -19.96
C ASP A 143 -2.58 1.50 -19.53
N ILE A 144 -2.44 1.78 -18.25
CA ILE A 144 -1.19 2.27 -17.65
C ILE A 144 -0.19 1.14 -17.31
N THR A 145 -0.54 -0.14 -17.49
CA THR A 145 0.31 -1.30 -17.15
C THR A 145 1.71 -1.23 -17.74
N PRO A 146 1.91 -0.98 -19.06
CA PRO A 146 3.25 -1.00 -19.63
C PRO A 146 4.12 0.18 -19.14
N TYR A 147 3.50 1.33 -18.87
CA TYR A 147 4.18 2.50 -18.28
C TYR A 147 4.64 2.25 -16.86
N VAL A 148 3.79 1.64 -16.03
CA VAL A 148 4.13 1.29 -14.64
C VAL A 148 5.27 0.29 -14.61
N GLN A 149 5.31 -0.68 -15.53
CA GLN A 149 6.41 -1.62 -15.65
C GLN A 149 7.72 -0.89 -15.98
N VAL A 150 7.73 -0.06 -17.04
CA VAL A 150 8.91 0.73 -17.44
C VAL A 150 9.41 1.61 -16.30
N ALA A 151 8.51 2.37 -15.66
CA ALA A 151 8.85 3.23 -14.53
C ALA A 151 9.46 2.44 -13.35
N SER A 152 8.94 1.24 -13.10
CA SER A 152 9.36 0.36 -12.00
C SER A 152 10.70 -0.34 -12.25
N GLU A 153 11.02 -0.64 -13.51
CA GLU A 153 12.34 -1.11 -13.91
C GLU A 153 13.36 0.03 -13.83
N TYR A 154 13.04 1.21 -14.37
CA TYR A 154 13.91 2.38 -14.36
C TYR A 154 14.31 2.81 -12.94
N ILE A 155 13.35 2.94 -12.03
CA ILE A 155 13.61 3.31 -10.63
C ILE A 155 14.57 2.35 -9.91
N LEU A 156 14.58 1.06 -10.27
CA LEU A 156 15.51 0.08 -9.69
C LEU A 156 16.95 0.38 -10.09
N THR A 157 17.18 0.89 -11.30
CA THR A 157 18.51 1.32 -11.77
C THR A 157 19.10 2.46 -10.92
N LEU A 158 18.24 3.29 -10.31
CA LEU A 158 18.65 4.44 -9.51
C LEU A 158 19.06 4.07 -8.08
N ILE A 159 18.57 2.94 -7.56
CA ILE A 159 18.75 2.58 -6.14
C ILE A 159 20.22 2.36 -5.75
N PRO A 160 21.06 1.69 -6.56
CA PRO A 160 22.48 1.54 -6.25
C PRO A 160 23.27 2.86 -6.26
N ASP A 161 22.82 3.86 -7.01
CA ASP A 161 23.60 5.08 -7.28
C ASP A 161 23.28 6.24 -6.34
N PHE A 162 22.07 6.28 -5.78
CA PHE A 162 21.61 7.43 -5.02
C PHE A 162 21.17 7.06 -3.60
N LYS A 163 21.69 7.82 -2.64
CA LYS A 163 21.13 7.92 -1.28
C LYS A 163 20.33 9.20 -1.17
N MET A 164 19.02 9.06 -0.99
CA MET A 164 18.11 10.20 -0.86
C MET A 164 18.12 10.76 0.57
N PRO A 165 17.60 11.99 0.78
CA PRO A 165 17.38 12.51 2.13
C PRO A 165 16.39 11.65 2.93
N ARG A 166 15.39 11.07 2.24
CA ARG A 166 14.40 10.16 2.81
C ARG A 166 13.76 9.30 1.70
N LYS A 167 12.75 8.51 2.05
CA LYS A 167 11.95 7.74 1.09
C LYS A 167 11.24 8.64 0.08
N LEU A 168 11.26 8.25 -1.20
CA LEU A 168 10.49 8.84 -2.29
C LEU A 168 9.42 7.83 -2.74
N LYS A 169 8.14 8.20 -2.72
CA LYS A 169 7.02 7.36 -3.17
C LYS A 169 6.47 7.89 -4.48
N ILE A 170 6.30 6.99 -5.45
CA ILE A 170 5.73 7.28 -6.77
C ILE A 170 4.44 6.46 -6.93
N ALA A 171 3.41 7.04 -7.53
CA ALA A 171 2.16 6.34 -7.79
C ALA A 171 1.58 6.68 -9.16
N PHE A 172 0.78 5.77 -9.70
CA PHE A 172 -0.01 5.91 -10.91
C PHE A 172 -1.48 5.63 -10.59
N THR A 173 -2.39 6.31 -11.28
CA THR A 173 -3.79 5.92 -11.35
C THR A 173 -4.24 5.81 -12.80
N ASN A 174 -5.09 4.82 -13.08
CA ASN A 174 -5.83 4.69 -14.33
C ASN A 174 -6.84 5.84 -14.53
N GLY A 175 -7.14 6.62 -13.48
CA GLY A 175 -8.01 7.78 -13.54
C GLY A 175 -9.46 7.55 -13.11
N LEU A 176 -9.81 6.32 -12.71
CA LEU A 176 -11.14 5.98 -12.18
C LEU A 176 -11.23 6.18 -10.66
N GLU A 177 -10.12 5.97 -9.95
CA GLU A 177 -10.06 6.01 -8.49
C GLU A 177 -8.70 6.54 -8.02
N ASN A 178 -8.60 6.96 -6.75
CA ASN A 178 -7.33 7.39 -6.16
C ASN A 178 -6.77 6.41 -5.13
N ALA A 179 -7.13 5.13 -5.16
CA ALA A 179 -6.70 4.14 -4.17
C ALA A 179 -5.16 3.99 -4.03
N THR A 180 -4.39 4.48 -5.01
CA THR A 180 -2.92 4.53 -4.96
C THR A 180 -2.37 5.82 -4.36
N HIS A 181 -3.23 6.80 -4.15
CA HIS A 181 -3.01 8.11 -3.55
C HIS A 181 -2.08 9.01 -4.37
N VAL A 182 -2.27 9.14 -5.69
CA VAL A 182 -1.40 9.95 -6.57
C VAL A 182 -1.29 11.40 -6.12
N THR A 183 -2.34 11.96 -5.54
CA THR A 183 -2.38 13.31 -4.97
C THR A 183 -1.74 13.42 -3.57
N PHE A 184 -1.26 12.34 -2.98
CA PHE A 184 -0.61 12.34 -1.64
C PHE A 184 0.80 11.73 -1.65
N LYS A 185 1.38 11.46 -2.82
CA LYS A 185 2.72 10.86 -2.95
C LYS A 185 3.75 11.92 -3.32
N ASP A 186 5.02 11.54 -3.24
CA ASP A 186 6.11 12.46 -3.59
C ASP A 186 6.07 12.81 -5.09
N LEU A 187 5.58 11.88 -5.93
CA LEU A 187 5.23 12.08 -7.34
C LEU A 187 4.04 11.18 -7.72
N GLY A 188 3.06 11.70 -8.43
CA GLY A 188 1.86 10.98 -8.84
C GLY A 188 1.51 11.25 -10.30
N PHE A 189 1.14 10.22 -11.05
CA PHE A 189 0.70 10.30 -12.44
C PHE A 189 -0.75 9.85 -12.57
N TRP A 190 -1.62 10.74 -13.05
CA TRP A 190 -3.04 10.50 -13.22
C TRP A 190 -3.38 10.48 -14.71
N ALA A 191 -3.71 9.31 -15.24
CA ALA A 191 -4.10 9.15 -16.64
C ALA A 191 -5.36 9.96 -16.99
N GLN A 192 -5.31 10.65 -18.13
CA GLN A 192 -6.38 11.50 -18.65
C GLN A 192 -6.90 10.95 -19.97
N ALA A 193 -8.18 11.24 -20.28
CA ALA A 193 -8.87 10.74 -21.48
C ALA A 193 -8.24 11.19 -22.80
N ASP A 194 -7.43 12.23 -22.81
CA ASP A 194 -6.68 12.70 -23.98
C ASP A 194 -5.37 11.91 -24.21
N GLY A 195 -5.13 10.85 -23.45
CA GLY A 195 -3.94 9.99 -23.56
C GLY A 195 -2.72 10.53 -22.83
N THR A 196 -2.87 11.59 -22.03
CA THR A 196 -1.78 12.22 -21.27
C THR A 196 -1.83 11.90 -19.77
N PHE A 197 -0.84 12.38 -19.02
CA PHE A 197 -0.86 12.40 -17.57
C PHE A 197 -1.05 13.82 -17.02
N THR A 198 -1.90 13.93 -16.00
CA THR A 198 -1.82 15.01 -15.00
C THR A 198 -0.88 14.56 -13.88
N VAL A 199 0.09 15.39 -13.53
CA VAL A 199 1.16 15.05 -12.58
C VAL A 199 1.02 15.86 -11.31
N TYR A 200 1.07 15.19 -10.15
CA TYR A 200 1.13 15.80 -8.82
C TYR A 200 2.49 15.56 -8.18
N ALA A 201 2.94 16.46 -7.32
CA ALA A 201 4.22 16.30 -6.64
C ALA A 201 4.20 16.80 -5.19
N ALA A 202 5.19 16.33 -4.42
CA ALA A 202 5.46 16.77 -3.05
C ALA A 202 4.30 16.60 -2.06
N GLY A 203 3.43 15.60 -2.28
CA GLY A 203 2.46 15.17 -1.29
C GLY A 203 3.09 14.30 -0.20
N GLY A 204 2.32 14.00 0.84
CA GLY A 204 2.73 12.96 1.78
C GLY A 204 1.89 12.89 3.04
N LEU A 205 1.39 11.70 3.35
CA LEU A 205 0.77 11.37 4.64
C LEU A 205 1.79 11.21 5.78
N GLY A 206 1.33 11.30 7.03
CA GLY A 206 2.13 11.19 8.24
C GLY A 206 1.80 12.31 9.22
N GLY A 207 2.63 12.54 10.25
CA GLY A 207 2.28 13.48 11.34
C GLY A 207 1.99 14.93 10.89
N ASN A 208 2.58 15.37 9.77
CA ASN A 208 2.23 16.63 9.09
C ASN A 208 1.82 16.29 7.66
N PRO A 209 0.55 15.92 7.41
CA PRO A 209 0.11 15.49 6.09
C PRO A 209 0.01 16.72 5.16
N ARG A 210 0.29 16.51 3.87
CA ARG A 210 0.11 17.53 2.83
C ARG A 210 -0.42 16.90 1.54
N LYS A 211 -1.38 17.57 0.91
CA LYS A 211 -1.81 17.30 -0.45
C LYS A 211 -0.65 17.64 -1.38
N GLY A 212 -0.47 16.86 -2.43
CA GLY A 212 0.47 17.15 -3.49
C GLY A 212 -0.02 18.35 -4.29
N ILE A 213 0.92 19.12 -4.81
CA ILE A 213 0.62 20.24 -5.69
C ILE A 213 0.41 19.70 -7.10
N LEU A 214 -0.55 20.25 -7.84
CA LEU A 214 -0.75 19.94 -9.27
C LEU A 214 0.50 20.41 -10.02
N LEU A 215 1.45 19.53 -10.34
CA LEU A 215 2.77 19.87 -10.90
C LEU A 215 2.71 20.30 -12.37
N ALA A 216 2.03 19.50 -13.19
CA ALA A 216 1.89 19.70 -14.63
C ALA A 216 0.64 18.99 -15.14
N GLU A 217 0.10 19.48 -16.25
CA GLU A 217 -1.02 18.87 -16.98
C GLU A 217 -0.57 18.53 -18.40
N LYS A 218 -1.28 17.63 -19.07
CA LYS A 218 -1.01 17.24 -20.46
C LYS A 218 0.41 16.74 -20.69
N VAL A 219 0.95 16.00 -19.72
CA VAL A 219 2.27 15.40 -19.84
C VAL A 219 2.17 14.19 -20.76
N ASP A 220 2.88 14.25 -21.89
CA ASP A 220 3.00 13.12 -22.80
C ASP A 220 3.58 11.92 -22.04
N PRO A 221 2.97 10.72 -22.12
CA PRO A 221 3.46 9.56 -21.42
C PRO A 221 4.95 9.29 -21.66
N SER A 222 5.48 9.52 -22.87
CA SER A 222 6.90 9.35 -23.20
C SER A 222 7.85 10.17 -22.32
N GLU A 223 7.38 11.27 -21.71
CA GLU A 223 8.19 12.11 -20.83
C GLU A 223 8.27 11.58 -19.38
N MET A 224 7.52 10.54 -19.03
CA MET A 224 7.38 10.02 -17.67
C MET A 224 8.72 9.79 -16.96
N LEU A 225 9.69 9.16 -17.63
CA LEU A 225 11.00 8.88 -17.02
C LEU A 225 11.81 10.16 -16.74
N TYR A 226 11.68 11.18 -17.60
CA TYR A 226 12.28 12.49 -17.37
C TYR A 226 11.69 13.17 -16.14
N TYR A 227 10.37 13.08 -15.92
CA TYR A 227 9.72 13.59 -14.71
C TYR A 227 10.19 12.85 -13.45
N ILE A 228 10.31 11.52 -13.50
CA ILE A 228 10.82 10.72 -12.38
C ILE A 228 12.25 11.15 -12.02
N LYS A 229 13.15 11.22 -13.01
CA LYS A 229 14.55 11.61 -12.78
C LYS A 229 14.68 13.07 -12.32
N ALA A 230 13.88 13.97 -12.87
CA ALA A 230 13.82 15.36 -12.42
C ALA A 230 13.37 15.47 -10.97
N MET A 231 12.38 14.69 -10.54
CA MET A 231 11.93 14.66 -9.15
C MET A 231 13.01 14.12 -8.22
N VAL A 232 13.72 13.06 -8.64
CA VAL A 232 14.86 12.51 -7.90
C VAL A 232 15.95 13.57 -7.69
N ARG A 233 16.33 14.30 -8.75
CA ARG A 233 17.32 15.39 -8.67
C ARG A 233 16.83 16.54 -7.79
N THR A 234 15.59 16.98 -8.01
CA THR A 234 14.96 18.03 -7.20
C THR A 234 15.04 17.69 -5.72
N PHE A 235 14.72 16.43 -5.36
CA PHE A 235 14.73 15.99 -3.98
C PHE A 235 16.14 15.89 -3.38
N ILE A 236 17.11 15.34 -4.13
CA ILE A 236 18.49 15.19 -3.65
C ILE A 236 19.18 16.54 -3.48
N GLU A 237 18.97 17.48 -4.39
CA GLU A 237 19.73 18.74 -4.38
C GLU A 237 19.15 19.80 -3.42
N ASN A 238 17.87 19.69 -3.01
CA ASN A 238 17.18 20.79 -2.33
C ASN A 238 16.52 20.43 -0.99
N ALA A 239 16.49 19.16 -0.59
CA ALA A 239 15.89 18.78 0.69
C ALA A 239 16.88 18.75 1.85
N ASP A 240 16.34 18.84 3.07
CA ASP A 240 17.14 18.77 4.29
C ASP A 240 17.68 17.35 4.55
N TYR A 241 19.00 17.19 4.68
CA TYR A 241 19.65 15.93 5.10
C TYR A 241 19.86 15.81 6.61
N LYS A 242 19.76 16.92 7.35
CA LYS A 242 20.05 17.03 8.78
C LYS A 242 18.83 16.66 9.62
N THR A 243 17.66 17.23 9.33
CA THR A 243 16.47 17.06 10.17
C THR A 243 15.53 15.97 9.65
N ARG A 244 15.62 14.77 10.22
CA ARG A 244 14.84 13.60 9.76
C ARG A 244 13.32 13.78 9.79
N SER A 245 12.79 14.66 10.63
CA SER A 245 11.35 14.97 10.68
C SER A 245 10.87 15.90 9.56
N LYS A 246 11.80 16.61 8.90
CA LYS A 246 11.56 17.61 7.84
C LYS A 246 12.13 17.22 6.47
N ASN A 247 12.69 16.03 6.32
CA ASN A 247 13.43 15.63 5.11
C ASN A 247 12.60 14.93 4.01
N ARG A 248 11.28 15.18 3.97
CA ARG A 248 10.39 14.68 2.91
C ARG A 248 10.06 15.81 1.93
N THR A 249 9.77 15.46 0.69
CA THR A 249 9.46 16.40 -0.40
C THR A 249 8.37 17.43 -0.04
N ARG A 250 7.34 17.01 0.70
CA ARG A 250 6.29 17.92 1.19
C ARG A 250 6.77 19.10 2.04
N TYR A 251 7.91 18.97 2.71
CA TYR A 251 8.47 20.07 3.50
C TYR A 251 9.24 21.05 2.63
N MET A 252 9.77 20.61 1.48
CA MET A 252 10.37 21.52 0.51
C MET A 252 9.33 22.55 0.08
N VAL A 253 8.13 22.11 -0.32
CA VAL A 253 7.02 23.01 -0.66
C VAL A 253 6.62 23.89 0.52
N ALA A 254 6.58 23.33 1.73
CA ALA A 254 6.27 24.10 2.95
C ALA A 254 7.27 25.24 3.22
N GLU A 255 8.53 25.06 2.85
CA GLU A 255 9.62 26.00 3.13
C GLU A 255 9.82 27.00 1.99
N MET A 256 9.78 26.57 0.72
CA MET A 256 10.07 27.42 -0.44
C MET A 256 8.83 27.97 -1.16
N GLY A 257 7.64 27.42 -0.90
CA GLY A 257 6.41 27.75 -1.62
C GLY A 257 6.25 26.97 -2.93
N GLU A 258 5.01 26.90 -3.44
CA GLU A 258 4.68 26.11 -4.64
C GLU A 258 5.38 26.64 -5.90
N ASP A 259 5.35 27.94 -6.14
CA ASP A 259 5.93 28.56 -7.34
C ASP A 259 7.43 28.30 -7.44
N LYS A 260 8.15 28.44 -6.31
CA LYS A 260 9.57 28.18 -6.28
C LYS A 260 9.90 26.70 -6.44
N PHE A 261 9.07 25.82 -5.89
CA PHE A 261 9.20 24.39 -6.11
C PHE A 261 9.03 24.04 -7.59
N ARG A 262 8.01 24.60 -8.27
CA ARG A 262 7.79 24.43 -9.72
C ARG A 262 8.96 24.90 -10.55
N GLU A 263 9.45 26.11 -10.27
CA GLU A 263 10.63 26.67 -10.95
C GLU A 263 11.84 25.74 -10.79
N THR A 264 12.07 25.24 -9.58
CA THR A 264 13.18 24.34 -9.26
C THR A 264 13.04 23.00 -9.97
N PHE A 265 11.86 22.38 -9.90
CA PHE A 265 11.57 21.14 -10.61
C PHE A 265 11.77 21.30 -12.13
N ASN A 266 11.22 22.36 -12.72
CA ASN A 266 11.32 22.62 -14.16
C ASN A 266 12.77 22.83 -14.61
N LYS A 267 13.62 23.44 -13.78
CA LYS A 267 15.08 23.52 -14.06
C LYS A 267 15.70 22.14 -14.16
N PHE A 268 15.41 21.24 -13.21
CA PHE A 268 15.90 19.86 -13.26
C PHE A 268 15.28 19.04 -14.40
N LEU A 269 14.03 19.28 -14.75
CA LEU A 269 13.38 18.65 -15.91
C LEU A 269 14.08 19.05 -17.21
N LEU A 270 14.27 20.35 -17.44
CA LEU A 270 14.98 20.86 -18.63
C LEU A 270 16.44 20.40 -18.68
N PHE A 271 17.10 20.29 -17.53
CA PHE A 271 18.45 19.71 -17.46
C PHE A 271 18.43 18.23 -17.82
N THR A 272 17.50 17.46 -17.27
CA THR A 272 17.38 16.02 -17.50
C THR A 272 17.09 15.72 -18.97
N LYS A 273 16.15 16.42 -19.60
CA LYS A 273 15.87 16.31 -21.05
C LYS A 273 17.06 16.65 -21.94
N ARG A 274 18.06 17.39 -21.45
CA ARG A 274 19.27 17.76 -22.20
C ARG A 274 20.40 16.76 -22.07
N VAL A 275 20.49 16.03 -20.96
CA VAL A 275 21.68 15.24 -20.60
C VAL A 275 21.41 13.74 -20.50
N GLU A 276 20.14 13.33 -20.44
CA GLU A 276 19.75 11.93 -20.37
C GLU A 276 19.05 11.53 -21.67
N ASP A 277 19.22 10.28 -22.05
CA ASP A 277 18.41 9.60 -23.06
C ASP A 277 17.53 8.59 -22.31
N LEU A 278 16.28 8.99 -22.02
CA LEU A 278 15.32 8.21 -21.26
C LEU A 278 14.14 7.75 -22.11
N ASP A 279 14.34 7.70 -23.42
CA ASP A 279 13.34 7.15 -24.33
C ASP A 279 13.17 5.66 -24.08
N TYR A 280 11.96 5.15 -24.27
CA TYR A 280 11.65 3.76 -23.99
C TYR A 280 10.62 3.19 -24.94
N THR A 281 10.63 1.87 -25.03
CA THR A 281 9.60 1.08 -25.73
C THR A 281 8.68 0.46 -24.69
N LEU A 282 7.38 0.55 -24.91
CA LEU A 282 6.41 -0.12 -24.06
C LEU A 282 6.51 -1.64 -24.23
N PRO A 283 6.54 -2.43 -23.13
CA PRO A 283 6.36 -3.87 -23.22
C PRO A 283 4.94 -4.20 -23.68
N ASP A 284 4.78 -5.33 -24.37
CA ASP A 284 3.45 -5.86 -24.68
C ASP A 284 2.81 -6.41 -23.39
N THR A 285 1.69 -5.83 -23.01
CA THR A 285 0.89 -6.22 -21.85
C THR A 285 -0.50 -6.69 -22.24
N THR A 286 -0.72 -6.95 -23.53
CA THR A 286 -2.00 -7.36 -24.08
C THR A 286 -2.45 -8.69 -23.47
N ILE A 287 -3.70 -8.74 -23.00
CA ILE A 287 -4.32 -9.95 -22.49
C ILE A 287 -4.92 -10.71 -23.68
N THR A 288 -4.37 -11.89 -23.96
CA THR A 288 -4.79 -12.76 -25.09
C THR A 288 -5.72 -13.90 -24.66
N LYS A 289 -5.83 -14.15 -23.35
CA LYS A 289 -6.70 -15.19 -22.79
C LYS A 289 -8.17 -14.86 -23.06
N THR A 290 -8.98 -15.88 -23.34
CA THR A 290 -10.42 -15.77 -23.55
C THR A 290 -11.19 -16.53 -22.47
N GLY A 291 -12.40 -16.05 -22.14
CA GLY A 291 -13.29 -16.73 -21.21
C GLY A 291 -13.81 -18.10 -21.71
N ASN A 292 -14.33 -18.90 -20.78
CA ASN A 292 -14.93 -20.21 -21.06
C ASN A 292 -16.43 -20.30 -20.71
N GLY A 293 -17.07 -19.17 -20.41
CA GLY A 293 -18.46 -19.10 -19.96
C GLY A 293 -18.75 -17.77 -19.27
N LYS A 294 -19.94 -17.65 -18.67
CA LYS A 294 -20.33 -16.51 -17.84
C LYS A 294 -20.81 -16.97 -16.48
N LEU A 295 -20.55 -16.15 -15.47
CA LEU A 295 -21.19 -16.27 -14.16
C LEU A 295 -22.62 -15.74 -14.24
N THR A 296 -23.52 -16.39 -13.53
CA THR A 296 -24.90 -15.93 -13.36
C THR A 296 -24.96 -14.75 -12.40
N GLN A 297 -26.02 -13.95 -12.49
CA GLN A 297 -26.25 -12.85 -11.54
C GLN A 297 -26.40 -13.35 -10.09
N GLU A 298 -26.94 -14.55 -9.90
CA GLU A 298 -27.03 -15.18 -8.58
C GLU A 298 -25.64 -15.50 -8.00
N GLU A 299 -24.72 -16.02 -8.82
CA GLU A 299 -23.34 -16.27 -8.41
C GLU A 299 -22.60 -14.99 -8.04
N LEU A 300 -22.77 -13.93 -8.83
CA LEU A 300 -22.17 -12.61 -8.54
C LEU A 300 -22.74 -12.00 -7.26
N ALA A 301 -24.05 -12.10 -7.04
CA ALA A 301 -24.70 -11.65 -5.82
C ALA A 301 -24.19 -12.43 -4.59
N LYS A 302 -24.06 -13.76 -4.71
CA LYS A 302 -23.51 -14.62 -3.65
C LYS A 302 -22.06 -14.31 -3.33
N ALA A 303 -21.28 -13.89 -4.32
CA ALA A 303 -19.90 -13.48 -4.12
C ALA A 303 -19.75 -12.14 -3.41
N ASN A 304 -20.86 -11.40 -3.17
CA ASN A 304 -20.90 -10.19 -2.37
C ASN A 304 -19.82 -9.16 -2.77
N GLY A 305 -19.69 -8.89 -4.07
CA GLY A 305 -18.72 -7.94 -4.61
C GLY A 305 -17.27 -8.45 -4.71
N LEU A 306 -16.98 -9.69 -4.27
CA LEU A 306 -15.64 -10.27 -4.41
C LEU A 306 -15.32 -10.69 -5.85
N ILE A 307 -16.32 -10.98 -6.69
CA ILE A 307 -16.10 -11.32 -8.10
C ILE A 307 -16.63 -10.18 -8.98
N GLY A 308 -15.85 -9.76 -9.97
CA GLY A 308 -16.28 -8.78 -10.96
C GLY A 308 -15.80 -9.11 -12.37
N GLU A 309 -16.45 -8.51 -13.35
CA GLU A 309 -16.18 -8.72 -14.78
C GLU A 309 -15.03 -7.82 -15.26
N GLN A 310 -14.22 -8.35 -16.17
CA GLN A 310 -13.23 -7.58 -16.91
C GLN A 310 -13.79 -7.08 -18.23
N VAL A 311 -13.12 -6.08 -18.83
CA VAL A 311 -13.41 -5.65 -20.22
C VAL A 311 -13.11 -6.75 -21.25
N GLN A 312 -12.26 -7.72 -20.91
CA GLN A 312 -12.02 -8.89 -21.74
C GLN A 312 -13.18 -9.88 -21.59
N ASP A 313 -13.87 -10.18 -22.70
CA ASP A 313 -15.10 -10.97 -22.67
C ASP A 313 -14.92 -12.35 -22.01
N GLY A 314 -15.80 -12.65 -21.06
CA GLY A 314 -15.82 -13.89 -20.29
C GLY A 314 -14.66 -14.04 -19.29
N LEU A 315 -13.87 -12.98 -19.05
CA LEU A 315 -12.88 -12.95 -17.97
C LEU A 315 -13.37 -12.16 -16.76
N TYR A 316 -12.89 -12.60 -15.61
CA TYR A 316 -13.27 -12.13 -14.29
C TYR A 316 -12.03 -11.82 -13.46
N TYR A 317 -12.22 -10.95 -12.48
CA TYR A 317 -11.32 -10.80 -11.35
C TYR A 317 -11.98 -11.28 -10.07
N VAL A 318 -11.16 -11.72 -9.11
CA VAL A 318 -11.59 -12.04 -7.75
C VAL A 318 -10.76 -11.24 -6.75
N TYR A 319 -11.43 -10.49 -5.88
CA TYR A 319 -10.85 -9.69 -4.82
C TYR A 319 -10.72 -10.50 -3.53
N TYR A 320 -9.54 -10.46 -2.92
CA TYR A 320 -9.24 -11.05 -1.63
C TYR A 320 -8.72 -9.95 -0.70
N HIS A 321 -9.44 -9.70 0.39
CA HIS A 321 -9.01 -8.79 1.44
C HIS A 321 -8.98 -9.51 2.79
N PRO A 322 -7.82 -9.97 3.28
CA PRO A 322 -7.75 -10.55 4.61
C PRO A 322 -7.95 -9.47 5.67
N VAL A 323 -8.60 -9.83 6.78
CA VAL A 323 -8.90 -8.89 7.88
C VAL A 323 -7.61 -8.20 8.38
N GLY A 324 -7.57 -6.87 8.28
CA GLY A 324 -6.41 -6.05 8.65
C GLY A 324 -5.16 -6.34 7.82
N GLY A 325 -5.32 -6.83 6.59
CA GLY A 325 -4.23 -7.20 5.70
C GLY A 325 -3.49 -8.47 6.11
N HIS A 326 -3.94 -9.21 7.14
CA HIS A 326 -3.24 -10.38 7.65
C HIS A 326 -3.74 -11.67 7.00
N ALA A 327 -3.17 -12.01 5.83
CA ALA A 327 -3.51 -13.22 5.10
C ALA A 327 -3.16 -14.48 5.90
N GLN A 328 -4.08 -15.45 5.96
CA GLN A 328 -3.73 -16.77 6.46
C GLN A 328 -2.71 -17.43 5.52
N PRO A 329 -1.55 -17.89 6.03
CA PRO A 329 -0.48 -18.44 5.20
C PRO A 329 -0.94 -19.60 4.30
N VAL A 330 -1.81 -20.47 4.83
CA VAL A 330 -2.36 -21.62 4.10
C VAL A 330 -3.24 -21.16 2.93
N VAL A 331 -4.16 -20.21 3.19
CA VAL A 331 -5.05 -19.65 2.16
C VAL A 331 -4.23 -18.93 1.08
N ALA A 332 -3.30 -18.06 1.49
CA ALA A 332 -2.43 -17.35 0.56
C ALA A 332 -1.60 -18.30 -0.30
N ARG A 333 -1.01 -19.35 0.28
CA ARG A 333 -0.29 -20.40 -0.44
C ARG A 333 -1.19 -21.09 -1.46
N ASP A 334 -2.37 -21.56 -1.04
CA ASP A 334 -3.24 -22.37 -1.88
C ASP A 334 -3.80 -21.58 -3.06
N VAL A 335 -4.21 -20.33 -2.84
CA VAL A 335 -4.66 -19.46 -3.93
C VAL A 335 -3.51 -19.05 -4.84
N PHE A 336 -2.31 -18.76 -4.33
CA PHE A 336 -1.15 -18.47 -5.18
C PHE A 336 -0.71 -19.67 -6.00
N GLN A 337 -0.77 -20.88 -5.43
CA GLN A 337 -0.47 -22.12 -6.13
C GLN A 337 -1.45 -22.36 -7.28
N TYR A 338 -2.75 -22.22 -6.99
CA TYR A 338 -3.79 -22.40 -8.00
C TYR A 338 -3.65 -21.36 -9.09
N VAL A 339 -3.68 -20.08 -8.76
CA VAL A 339 -3.61 -18.99 -9.74
C VAL A 339 -2.29 -19.05 -10.53
N GLY A 340 -1.16 -19.28 -9.86
CA GLY A 340 0.14 -19.41 -10.52
C GLY A 340 0.26 -20.61 -11.49
N SER A 341 -0.65 -21.58 -11.41
CA SER A 341 -0.73 -22.69 -12.37
C SER A 341 -1.55 -22.38 -13.62
N LEU A 342 -2.36 -21.31 -13.60
CA LEU A 342 -3.28 -20.96 -14.68
C LEU A 342 -2.60 -20.01 -15.67
N GLU A 343 -2.77 -20.28 -16.96
CA GLU A 343 -2.20 -19.44 -18.02
C GLU A 343 -2.72 -17.99 -17.93
N GLY A 344 -1.78 -17.03 -18.06
CA GLY A 344 -2.09 -15.61 -18.26
C GLY A 344 -2.63 -14.88 -17.04
N THR A 345 -2.76 -15.55 -15.90
CA THR A 345 -3.23 -14.95 -14.65
C THR A 345 -2.13 -14.14 -13.96
N GLU A 346 -2.56 -13.22 -13.11
CA GLU A 346 -1.68 -12.49 -12.22
C GLU A 346 -2.43 -12.06 -10.97
N ALA A 347 -1.68 -11.75 -9.92
CA ALA A 347 -2.20 -11.07 -8.74
C ALA A 347 -1.79 -9.60 -8.76
N ARG A 348 -2.64 -8.75 -8.21
CA ARG A 348 -2.45 -7.30 -8.14
C ARG A 348 -2.83 -6.81 -6.75
N MET A 349 -1.81 -6.63 -5.91
CA MET A 349 -1.94 -6.08 -4.57
C MET A 349 -2.60 -4.69 -4.61
N THR A 350 -3.41 -4.34 -3.61
CA THR A 350 -4.08 -3.03 -3.53
C THR A 350 -3.41 -2.09 -2.53
N GLY A 351 -3.73 -0.80 -2.62
CA GLY A 351 -3.34 0.23 -1.64
C GLY A 351 -4.08 0.11 -0.30
N GLU A 352 -5.00 -0.84 -0.21
CA GLU A 352 -5.90 -1.09 0.91
C GLU A 352 -5.71 -2.49 1.48
N GLU A 353 -4.51 -3.08 1.40
CA GLU A 353 -4.20 -4.35 2.06
C GLU A 353 -4.93 -5.60 1.51
N GLY A 354 -5.50 -5.50 0.31
CA GLY A 354 -6.06 -6.62 -0.44
C GLY A 354 -5.23 -7.02 -1.66
N THR A 355 -5.75 -7.95 -2.45
CA THR A 355 -5.23 -8.34 -3.77
C THR A 355 -6.36 -8.73 -4.71
N TYR A 356 -6.25 -8.36 -5.98
CA TYR A 356 -7.07 -8.93 -7.04
C TYR A 356 -6.33 -10.07 -7.73
N PHE A 357 -7.01 -11.16 -8.04
CA PHE A 357 -6.57 -12.16 -8.99
C PHE A 357 -7.34 -11.93 -10.29
N ILE A 358 -6.63 -11.78 -11.41
CA ILE A 358 -7.24 -11.36 -12.67
C ILE A 358 -6.95 -12.37 -13.79
N ASN A 359 -7.64 -12.17 -14.91
CA ASN A 359 -7.64 -13.00 -16.10
C ASN A 359 -8.15 -14.41 -15.81
N LEU A 360 -9.17 -14.50 -14.96
CA LEU A 360 -9.80 -15.76 -14.58
C LEU A 360 -10.98 -16.03 -15.51
N THR A 361 -11.10 -17.25 -16.00
CA THR A 361 -12.36 -17.71 -16.60
C THR A 361 -13.44 -17.85 -15.52
N ALA A 362 -14.70 -18.09 -15.91
CA ALA A 362 -15.79 -18.27 -14.95
C ALA A 362 -15.51 -19.42 -13.96
N ASP A 363 -14.98 -20.54 -14.43
CA ASP A 363 -14.65 -21.69 -13.57
C ASP A 363 -13.47 -21.41 -12.65
N GLU A 364 -12.45 -20.72 -13.16
CA GLU A 364 -11.29 -20.33 -12.36
C GLU A 364 -11.69 -19.32 -11.28
N ALA A 365 -12.57 -18.37 -11.58
CA ALA A 365 -13.09 -17.40 -10.63
C ALA A 365 -13.88 -18.06 -9.50
N ARG A 366 -14.75 -19.04 -9.80
CA ARG A 366 -15.43 -19.86 -8.78
C ARG A 366 -14.42 -20.54 -7.86
N LYS A 367 -13.39 -21.16 -8.45
CA LYS A 367 -12.39 -21.88 -7.67
C LYS A 367 -11.54 -20.96 -6.79
N VAL A 368 -11.16 -19.79 -7.29
CA VAL A 368 -10.45 -18.77 -6.50
C VAL A 368 -11.34 -18.30 -5.35
N TYR A 369 -12.60 -17.93 -5.62
CA TYR A 369 -13.56 -17.53 -4.60
C TYR A 369 -13.69 -18.60 -3.49
N ASP A 370 -13.85 -19.87 -3.86
CA ASP A 370 -13.94 -20.96 -2.89
C ASP A 370 -12.70 -21.12 -2.00
N LEU A 371 -11.52 -20.78 -2.50
CA LEU A 371 -10.27 -20.82 -1.72
C LEU A 371 -10.16 -19.67 -0.71
N ILE A 372 -10.73 -18.50 -1.02
CA ILE A 372 -10.51 -17.28 -0.23
C ILE A 372 -11.70 -16.87 0.65
N LYS A 373 -12.92 -17.31 0.34
CA LYS A 373 -14.16 -16.75 0.92
C LYS A 373 -14.22 -16.76 2.45
N ASP A 374 -13.59 -17.74 3.09
CA ASP A 374 -13.60 -17.88 4.55
C ASP A 374 -12.51 -17.04 5.25
N ASP A 375 -11.54 -16.51 4.50
CA ASP A 375 -10.49 -15.61 5.01
C ASP A 375 -10.62 -14.17 4.46
N SER A 376 -11.47 -13.96 3.46
CA SER A 376 -11.74 -12.65 2.89
C SER A 376 -12.78 -11.89 3.70
N SER A 377 -12.61 -10.57 3.74
CA SER A 377 -13.57 -9.63 4.31
C SER A 377 -14.84 -9.59 3.46
N THR A 378 -15.99 -9.44 4.09
CA THR A 378 -17.32 -9.48 3.46
C THR A 378 -18.14 -8.20 3.67
N SER A 379 -17.58 -7.21 4.35
CA SER A 379 -18.18 -5.90 4.60
C SER A 379 -17.13 -4.81 4.44
N ASN A 380 -17.55 -3.56 4.24
CA ASN A 380 -16.63 -2.41 4.24
C ASN A 380 -15.85 -2.33 5.56
N PHE A 381 -16.53 -2.58 6.68
CA PHE A 381 -15.91 -2.56 8.00
C PHE A 381 -14.89 -3.69 8.17
N SER A 382 -15.21 -4.94 7.84
CA SER A 382 -14.24 -6.05 7.89
C SER A 382 -13.05 -5.85 6.94
N ALA A 383 -13.25 -5.10 5.84
CA ALA A 383 -12.23 -4.66 4.90
C ALA A 383 -11.43 -3.41 5.34
N SER A 384 -11.43 -3.09 6.64
CA SER A 384 -10.67 -1.97 7.20
C SER A 384 -9.16 -2.14 7.10
N VAL A 385 -8.48 -1.02 6.91
CA VAL A 385 -7.03 -0.93 6.66
C VAL A 385 -6.29 -0.71 7.96
N CYS A 386 -5.33 -1.58 8.28
CA CYS A 386 -4.61 -1.56 9.54
C CYS A 386 -3.11 -1.70 9.34
N CYS A 387 -2.34 -0.71 9.79
CA CYS A 387 -0.89 -0.93 9.88
C CYS A 387 -0.57 -2.12 10.81
N VAL A 388 0.60 -2.74 10.64
CA VAL A 388 1.02 -3.91 11.45
C VAL A 388 0.99 -3.72 12.98
N GLY A 389 0.98 -2.48 13.47
CA GLY A 389 0.77 -2.17 14.89
C GLY A 389 1.99 -2.42 15.79
N ALA A 390 1.89 -1.98 17.04
CA ALA A 390 3.00 -2.05 18.01
C ALA A 390 3.43 -3.48 18.39
N SER A 391 2.63 -4.52 18.13
CA SER A 391 3.05 -5.92 18.36
C SER A 391 4.31 -6.30 17.59
N LYS A 392 4.48 -5.76 16.36
CA LYS A 392 5.66 -5.98 15.51
C LYS A 392 6.45 -4.70 15.25
N CYS A 393 5.77 -3.56 15.11
CA CYS A 393 6.41 -2.31 14.74
C CYS A 393 7.23 -1.70 15.90
N GLN A 394 8.49 -1.38 15.62
CA GLN A 394 9.39 -0.67 16.54
C GLN A 394 8.96 0.78 16.85
N VAL A 395 8.13 1.39 15.99
CA VAL A 395 7.74 2.81 16.11
C VAL A 395 6.31 2.99 16.62
N GLY A 396 5.46 1.96 16.51
CA GLY A 396 4.05 2.04 16.91
C GLY A 396 3.89 2.43 18.38
N PHE A 397 2.94 3.32 18.67
CA PHE A 397 2.54 3.65 20.04
C PHE A 397 1.51 2.65 20.53
N GLN A 398 0.50 2.39 19.70
CA GLN A 398 -0.58 1.46 19.97
C GLN A 398 -0.59 0.28 19.00
N ASN A 399 -1.25 -0.79 19.44
CA ASN A 399 -1.45 -1.98 18.63
C ASN A 399 -2.76 -1.88 17.82
N SER A 400 -2.67 -1.33 16.60
CA SER A 400 -3.81 -1.19 15.68
C SER A 400 -4.48 -2.53 15.37
N GLN A 401 -3.70 -3.58 15.18
CA GLN A 401 -4.20 -4.91 14.83
C GLN A 401 -4.98 -5.55 15.98
N ALA A 402 -4.53 -5.37 17.23
CA ALA A 402 -5.30 -5.84 18.39
C ALA A 402 -6.57 -5.03 18.58
N ALA A 403 -6.48 -3.69 18.58
CA ALA A 403 -7.65 -2.83 18.73
C ALA A 403 -8.75 -3.14 17.69
N TYR A 404 -8.36 -3.38 16.44
CA TYR A 404 -9.30 -3.76 15.39
C TYR A 404 -9.96 -5.12 15.65
N LYS A 405 -9.17 -6.12 16.02
CA LYS A 405 -9.68 -7.46 16.35
C LYS A 405 -10.61 -7.44 17.56
N ASP A 406 -10.32 -6.62 18.56
CA ASP A 406 -11.15 -6.48 19.76
C ASP A 406 -12.51 -5.86 19.40
N ILE A 407 -12.56 -4.86 18.50
CA ILE A 407 -13.81 -4.30 17.99
C ILE A 407 -14.63 -5.39 17.27
N LEU A 408 -14.03 -6.09 16.30
CA LEU A 408 -14.71 -7.15 15.55
C LEU A 408 -15.22 -8.28 16.46
N ALA A 409 -14.41 -8.69 17.44
CA ALA A 409 -14.78 -9.74 18.39
C ALA A 409 -15.96 -9.30 19.27
N HIS A 410 -16.00 -8.03 19.68
CA HIS A 410 -17.11 -7.48 20.46
C HIS A 410 -18.41 -7.42 19.64
N LEU A 411 -18.39 -6.86 18.43
CA LEU A 411 -19.56 -6.81 17.54
C LEU A 411 -20.13 -8.22 17.31
N LYS A 412 -19.26 -9.19 17.03
CA LYS A 412 -19.64 -10.60 16.87
C LYS A 412 -20.23 -11.21 18.14
N ALA A 413 -19.67 -10.92 19.31
CA ALA A 413 -20.15 -11.47 20.58
C ALA A 413 -21.54 -10.92 20.94
N GLU A 414 -21.81 -9.66 20.63
CA GLU A 414 -23.11 -9.02 20.85
C GLU A 414 -24.12 -9.29 19.73
N GLY A 415 -23.70 -9.91 18.62
CA GLY A 415 -24.56 -10.19 17.47
C GLY A 415 -24.97 -8.92 16.69
N ILE A 416 -24.14 -7.88 16.73
CA ILE A 416 -24.38 -6.60 16.06
C ILE A 416 -23.88 -6.70 14.61
N ASP A 417 -24.74 -6.35 13.64
CA ASP A 417 -24.38 -6.29 12.23
C ASP A 417 -23.46 -5.10 11.94
N ASP A 418 -22.32 -5.36 11.31
CA ASP A 418 -21.31 -4.37 10.91
C ASP A 418 -21.41 -3.96 9.43
N SER A 419 -22.41 -4.48 8.69
CA SER A 419 -22.55 -4.26 7.24
C SER A 419 -22.73 -2.79 6.85
N LEU A 420 -23.32 -1.98 7.73
CA LEU A 420 -23.56 -0.54 7.53
C LEU A 420 -22.42 0.35 8.04
N LEU A 421 -21.46 -0.20 8.79
CA LEU A 421 -20.27 0.53 9.23
C LEU A 421 -19.34 0.83 8.03
N PRO A 422 -18.64 1.98 8.04
CA PRO A 422 -17.73 2.32 6.96
C PRO A 422 -16.42 1.54 7.08
N LYS A 423 -15.65 1.50 6.00
CA LYS A 423 -14.25 1.11 6.08
C LYS A 423 -13.49 2.11 6.95
N ILE A 424 -12.75 1.64 7.96
CA ILE A 424 -11.94 2.50 8.82
C ILE A 424 -10.44 2.33 8.55
N HIS A 425 -9.68 3.38 8.85
CA HIS A 425 -8.23 3.44 8.59
C HIS A 425 -7.45 3.60 9.89
N ILE A 426 -6.72 2.56 10.29
CA ILE A 426 -6.11 2.47 11.62
C ILE A 426 -4.58 2.49 11.53
N SER A 427 -3.97 3.43 12.25
CA SER A 427 -2.52 3.55 12.40
C SER A 427 -2.11 3.56 13.86
N GLY A 428 -1.18 2.70 14.27
CA GLY A 428 -0.69 2.69 15.65
C GLY A 428 0.15 3.90 16.07
N CYS A 429 0.49 4.82 15.16
CA CYS A 429 1.29 6.02 15.42
C CYS A 429 1.15 7.07 14.28
N PRO A 430 1.75 8.28 14.40
CA PRO A 430 1.47 9.38 13.47
C PRO A 430 2.05 9.16 12.07
N SER A 431 2.82 8.09 11.87
CA SER A 431 3.43 7.76 10.59
C SER A 431 2.42 7.49 9.48
N SER A 432 1.16 7.21 9.84
CA SER A 432 0.05 6.97 8.90
C SER A 432 0.33 5.86 7.89
N CYS A 433 0.75 4.70 8.38
CA CYS A 433 0.95 3.54 7.53
C CYS A 433 -0.39 2.95 7.03
N GLY A 434 -1.45 3.07 7.82
CA GLY A 434 -2.82 2.70 7.43
C GLY A 434 -3.64 3.89 6.92
N THR A 435 -3.01 5.01 6.56
CA THR A 435 -3.64 6.16 5.87
C THR A 435 -4.83 6.83 6.59
N HIS A 436 -4.82 6.85 7.93
CA HIS A 436 -5.92 7.36 8.76
C HIS A 436 -6.43 8.78 8.45
N GLN A 437 -5.61 9.68 7.88
CA GLN A 437 -6.08 11.04 7.59
C GLN A 437 -6.99 11.14 6.37
N ILE A 438 -7.07 10.11 5.53
CA ILE A 438 -7.82 10.16 4.26
C ILE A 438 -8.96 9.13 4.23
N GLY A 439 -9.13 8.36 5.31
CA GLY A 439 -10.31 7.51 5.47
C GLY A 439 -11.50 8.33 5.97
N THR A 440 -12.71 7.91 5.60
CA THR A 440 -13.96 8.52 6.09
C THR A 440 -13.98 8.55 7.62
N LEU A 441 -13.51 7.46 8.24
CA LEU A 441 -13.14 7.38 9.66
C LEU A 441 -11.70 6.91 9.82
N GLY A 442 -10.92 7.67 10.59
CA GLY A 442 -9.53 7.41 10.87
C GLY A 442 -9.25 7.19 12.35
N LEU A 443 -8.35 6.26 12.67
CA LEU A 443 -7.84 6.03 14.01
C LEU A 443 -6.33 6.13 14.04
N HIS A 444 -5.80 6.88 14.99
CA HIS A 444 -4.38 7.02 15.17
C HIS A 444 -3.97 6.88 16.64
N GLY A 445 -3.12 5.90 16.93
CA GLY A 445 -2.60 5.59 18.26
C GLY A 445 -2.05 6.81 19.01
N PHE A 446 -2.55 6.99 20.22
CA PHE A 446 -2.37 8.14 21.09
C PHE A 446 -2.26 7.68 22.56
N VAL A 447 -2.12 8.63 23.49
CA VAL A 447 -2.19 8.37 24.94
C VAL A 447 -3.15 9.38 25.55
N LYS A 448 -4.24 8.90 26.17
CA LYS A 448 -5.25 9.73 26.84
C LYS A 448 -4.96 9.79 28.34
N GLN A 449 -5.15 10.93 28.99
CA GLN A 449 -5.09 11.02 30.44
C GLN A 449 -6.50 10.78 31.00
N VAL A 450 -6.65 9.76 31.86
CA VAL A 450 -7.91 9.43 32.56
C VAL A 450 -7.60 9.38 34.05
N ASP A 451 -8.25 10.23 34.84
CA ASP A 451 -8.01 10.38 36.28
C ASP A 451 -6.52 10.54 36.65
N GLY A 452 -5.81 11.33 35.83
CA GLY A 452 -4.37 11.59 35.99
C GLY A 452 -3.45 10.42 35.62
N LYS A 453 -3.99 9.34 35.03
CA LYS A 453 -3.22 8.18 34.58
C LYS A 453 -3.19 8.10 33.04
N PRO A 454 -2.02 7.85 32.43
CA PRO A 454 -1.94 7.63 31.00
C PRO A 454 -2.58 6.30 30.62
N GLN A 455 -3.52 6.34 29.68
CA GLN A 455 -4.22 5.18 29.13
C GLN A 455 -3.93 5.05 27.63
N PRO A 456 -3.81 3.83 27.10
CA PRO A 456 -3.72 3.60 25.67
C PRO A 456 -5.01 4.06 24.99
N ALA A 457 -4.87 4.80 23.90
CA ALA A 457 -6.00 5.42 23.21
C ALA A 457 -5.74 5.57 21.71
N PHE A 458 -6.78 5.87 20.94
CA PHE A 458 -6.67 6.27 19.55
C PHE A 458 -7.40 7.60 19.35
N ASN A 459 -6.74 8.54 18.70
CA ASN A 459 -7.38 9.76 18.24
C ASN A 459 -8.26 9.43 17.04
N LEU A 460 -9.55 9.76 17.15
CA LEU A 460 -10.56 9.60 16.11
C LEU A 460 -10.52 10.79 15.14
N PHE A 461 -10.62 10.49 13.86
CA PHE A 461 -10.74 11.44 12.76
C PHE A 461 -12.00 11.16 11.96
N LYS A 462 -12.67 12.19 11.47
CA LYS A 462 -13.84 12.09 10.57
C LYS A 462 -13.66 12.86 9.27
N GLY A 463 -14.35 12.48 8.21
CA GLY A 463 -14.48 13.27 6.98
C GLY A 463 -13.23 13.30 6.09
N GLY A 464 -12.31 12.33 6.23
CA GLY A 464 -11.23 12.16 5.26
C GLY A 464 -11.75 11.57 3.95
N SER A 465 -11.16 11.98 2.83
CA SER A 465 -11.46 11.41 1.51
C SER A 465 -10.24 11.47 0.61
N ASP A 466 -10.00 10.40 -0.14
CA ASP A 466 -8.99 10.36 -1.20
C ASP A 466 -9.59 10.53 -2.60
N GLU A 467 -10.89 10.79 -2.74
CA GLU A 467 -11.56 10.93 -4.03
C GLU A 467 -10.87 11.93 -4.97
N LEU A 468 -10.66 11.51 -6.22
CA LEU A 468 -10.01 12.33 -7.24
C LEU A 468 -10.76 13.66 -7.42
N GLY A 469 -10.02 14.77 -7.43
CA GLY A 469 -10.58 16.11 -7.58
C GLY A 469 -11.03 16.79 -6.28
N VAL A 470 -11.44 16.03 -5.24
CA VAL A 470 -12.00 16.60 -3.98
C VAL A 470 -11.35 16.07 -2.71
N VAL A 471 -10.13 15.54 -2.81
CA VAL A 471 -9.35 15.00 -1.69
C VAL A 471 -9.37 15.89 -0.43
N THR A 472 -9.63 15.31 0.73
CA THR A 472 -9.78 16.01 2.01
C THR A 472 -9.12 15.25 3.16
N PHE A 473 -8.53 15.99 4.10
CA PHE A 473 -8.00 15.39 5.32
C PHE A 473 -9.08 15.38 6.39
N GLY A 474 -9.19 14.25 7.10
CA GLY A 474 -10.11 14.13 8.21
C GLY A 474 -9.77 15.07 9.37
N GLU A 475 -10.81 15.53 10.04
CA GLU A 475 -10.74 16.38 11.23
C GLU A 475 -10.59 15.53 12.49
N PRO A 476 -9.64 15.84 13.39
CA PRO A 476 -9.52 15.15 14.66
C PRO A 476 -10.67 15.53 15.62
N LEU A 477 -11.41 14.54 16.12
CA LEU A 477 -12.46 14.73 17.12
C LEU A 477 -11.95 14.62 18.56
N GLY A 478 -10.99 13.72 18.79
CA GLY A 478 -10.41 13.48 20.12
C GLY A 478 -10.10 12.01 20.37
N ALA A 479 -9.62 11.70 21.57
CA ALA A 479 -9.04 10.39 21.88
C ALA A 479 -10.03 9.46 22.60
N ILE A 480 -10.27 8.29 22.01
CA ILE A 480 -11.04 7.20 22.62
C ILE A 480 -10.06 6.20 23.22
N THR A 481 -10.27 5.75 24.46
CA THR A 481 -9.37 4.74 25.04
C THR A 481 -9.48 3.43 24.27
N THR A 482 -8.42 2.63 24.23
CA THR A 482 -8.47 1.33 23.55
C THR A 482 -9.56 0.41 24.13
N ALA A 483 -9.86 0.54 25.43
CA ALA A 483 -10.90 -0.22 26.11
C ALA A 483 -12.32 0.20 25.69
N ASP A 484 -12.50 1.47 25.33
CA ASP A 484 -13.79 2.04 24.94
C ASP A 484 -14.10 1.91 23.44
N LEU A 485 -13.08 1.66 22.60
CA LEU A 485 -13.26 1.51 21.16
C LEU A 485 -14.33 0.47 20.77
N PRO A 486 -14.38 -0.75 21.36
CA PRO A 486 -15.42 -1.72 21.02
C PRO A 486 -16.83 -1.20 21.29
N ALA A 487 -17.06 -0.57 22.44
CA ALA A 487 -18.36 0.00 22.80
C ALA A 487 -18.76 1.16 21.89
N PHE A 488 -17.82 2.05 21.55
CA PHE A 488 -18.05 3.13 20.58
C PHE A 488 -18.53 2.61 19.22
N PHE A 489 -17.85 1.60 18.66
CA PHE A 489 -18.24 1.04 17.37
C PHE A 489 -19.53 0.20 17.44
N ALA A 490 -19.82 -0.45 18.57
CA ALA A 490 -21.10 -1.11 18.79
C ALA A 490 -22.27 -0.12 18.80
N GLU A 491 -22.13 1.01 19.50
CA GLU A 491 -23.16 2.05 19.51
C GLU A 491 -23.34 2.71 18.14
N LEU A 492 -22.24 2.96 17.42
CA LEU A 492 -22.30 3.47 16.05
C LEU A 492 -23.01 2.47 15.11
N ALA A 493 -22.66 1.18 15.16
CA ALA A 493 -23.30 0.16 14.36
C ALA A 493 -24.80 0.06 14.65
N GLN A 494 -25.19 0.06 15.93
CA GLN A 494 -26.60 0.04 16.31
C GLN A 494 -27.35 1.28 15.79
N THR A 495 -26.74 2.46 15.89
CA THR A 495 -27.32 3.71 15.35
C THR A 495 -27.59 3.61 13.85
N LEU A 496 -26.65 3.04 13.09
CA LEU A 496 -26.79 2.86 11.64
C LEU A 496 -27.82 1.77 11.29
N ASN A 497 -27.86 0.69 12.06
CA ASN A 497 -28.84 -0.40 11.91
C ASN A 497 -30.26 0.07 12.20
N ASP A 498 -30.45 0.89 13.24
CA ASP A 498 -31.74 1.50 13.57
C ASP A 498 -32.19 2.50 12.49
N ALA A 499 -31.24 3.21 11.88
CA ALA A 499 -31.52 4.11 10.75
C ALA A 499 -31.76 3.35 9.42
N GLY A 500 -31.24 2.13 9.28
CA GLY A 500 -31.29 1.33 8.06
C GLY A 500 -30.47 1.90 6.90
N VAL A 501 -29.44 2.71 7.20
CA VAL A 501 -28.65 3.45 6.20
C VAL A 501 -27.15 3.31 6.51
N ALA A 502 -26.35 3.08 5.47
CA ALA A 502 -24.89 2.97 5.60
C ALA A 502 -24.25 4.30 6.02
N TYR A 503 -23.13 4.23 6.77
CA TYR A 503 -22.47 5.40 7.34
C TYR A 503 -22.20 6.53 6.33
N ASP A 504 -21.67 6.21 5.15
CA ASP A 504 -21.29 7.23 4.15
C ASP A 504 -22.48 8.03 3.61
N ILE A 505 -23.69 7.49 3.72
CA ILE A 505 -24.95 8.18 3.41
C ILE A 505 -25.46 8.89 4.67
N TRP A 506 -25.52 8.18 5.79
CA TRP A 506 -26.06 8.68 7.04
C TRP A 506 -25.34 9.95 7.53
N ILE A 507 -24.01 9.98 7.45
CA ILE A 507 -23.18 11.07 7.97
C ILE A 507 -23.44 12.42 7.28
N GLN A 508 -23.99 12.42 6.05
CA GLN A 508 -24.22 13.65 5.27
C GLN A 508 -25.22 14.59 5.94
N ASP A 509 -26.20 14.04 6.66
CA ASP A 509 -27.25 14.82 7.36
C ASP A 509 -27.18 14.67 8.91
N HIS A 510 -26.29 13.82 9.43
CA HIS A 510 -26.23 13.44 10.86
C HIS A 510 -24.86 13.74 11.49
N GLU A 511 -24.13 14.72 10.98
CA GLU A 511 -22.81 15.11 11.50
C GLU A 511 -22.85 15.45 13.00
N ALA A 512 -23.88 16.18 13.43
CA ALA A 512 -24.06 16.56 14.83
C ALA A 512 -24.37 15.35 15.73
N ASP A 513 -25.12 14.37 15.22
CA ASP A 513 -25.44 13.15 15.97
C ASP A 513 -24.20 12.26 16.13
N PHE A 514 -23.38 12.16 15.08
CA PHE A 514 -22.10 11.46 15.14
C PHE A 514 -21.15 12.11 16.15
N GLU A 515 -21.02 13.43 16.14
CA GLU A 515 -20.20 14.16 17.11
C GLU A 515 -20.70 13.97 18.55
N ALA A 516 -22.03 13.99 18.75
CA ALA A 516 -22.64 13.74 20.05
C ALA A 516 -22.36 12.32 20.55
N LEU A 517 -22.40 11.31 19.67
CA LEU A 517 -22.03 9.93 19.97
C LEU A 517 -20.54 9.83 20.33
N ALA A 518 -19.65 10.37 19.49
CA ALA A 518 -18.21 10.35 19.72
C ALA A 518 -17.81 11.03 21.05
N LYS A 519 -18.48 12.13 21.40
CA LYS A 519 -18.23 12.88 22.63
C LYS A 519 -18.45 12.06 23.91
N LYS A 520 -19.28 11.01 23.88
CA LYS A 520 -19.48 10.10 25.03
C LYS A 520 -18.20 9.34 25.39
N TYR A 521 -17.29 9.16 24.43
CA TYR A 521 -16.10 8.32 24.53
C TYR A 521 -14.77 9.09 24.52
N ILE A 522 -14.80 10.37 24.13
CA ILE A 522 -13.63 11.25 23.93
C ILE A 522 -13.13 11.93 25.20
#